data_AF-A0A8J3S213-F1
#
_entry.id   AF-A0A8J3S213-F1
#
_cell.length_a   1.000
_cell.length_b   1.000
_cell.length_c   1.000
_cell.angle_alpha   90.00
_cell.angle_beta   90.00
_cell.angle_gamma   90.00
#
_symmetry.space_group_name_H-M   'P 1'
#
loop_
_entity.id
_entity.type
_entity.pdbx_description
1 polymer ?
#
loop_
_entity_poly.entity_id
_entity_poly.type
_entity_poly.pdbx_seq_one_letter_code
_entity_poly.pdbx_strand_id
1 'polypeptide(L)'
;MSTRREFELTLPVGYVDGEGTVHREVVLRKMTGREEAILADRRYQRNGGKLVTELLHSCVLRLGDLERDGRGPFTGMTSVDRNFLLLKLRSITFGPALEAGYTCPGCGQAVTRTEDLDELPVRSAPEGAPEVTVELEDGYVDKEGQLHTALTLRLPTGADEEAVAPQLRENPSLGKNALLARCIKSLGDVPRHRLEALGSRILADLTMTDRRLIDRAMAQAAPGVDLVREIECTACGKTFSATIDLSNFLATA
;
A
#
# COMPACT_ATOMS: atom_id res chain seq x y z
N MET A 1 -20.64 -26.02 18.36
CA MET A 1 -19.27 -25.89 17.80
C MET A 1 -19.19 -24.52 17.14
N SER A 2 -18.53 -23.56 17.76
CA SER A 2 -18.52 -22.16 17.31
C SER A 2 -17.65 -22.02 16.06
N THR A 3 -18.28 -22.07 14.90
CA THR A 3 -17.68 -21.84 13.58
C THR A 3 -17.43 -20.34 13.38
N ARG A 4 -16.48 -19.74 14.08
CA ARG A 4 -16.17 -18.31 13.86
C ARG A 4 -15.41 -18.17 12.53
N ARG A 5 -16.18 -18.07 11.44
CA ARG A 5 -15.70 -17.73 10.10
C ARG A 5 -15.51 -16.23 9.92
N GLU A 6 -15.90 -15.44 10.93
CA GLU A 6 -15.92 -13.99 10.93
C GLU A 6 -14.93 -13.45 11.97
N PHE A 7 -14.22 -12.39 11.58
CA PHE A 7 -13.13 -11.80 12.35
C PHE A 7 -13.32 -10.28 12.36
N GLU A 8 -13.44 -9.72 13.55
CA GLU A 8 -13.56 -8.28 13.77
C GLU A 8 -12.16 -7.67 13.88
N LEU A 9 -11.94 -6.57 13.18
CA LEU A 9 -10.67 -5.88 13.07
C LEU A 9 -10.93 -4.37 13.04
N THR A 10 -9.97 -3.60 13.54
CA THR A 10 -9.97 -2.14 13.42
C THR A 10 -8.91 -1.71 12.42
N LEU A 11 -9.30 -0.90 11.44
CA LEU A 11 -8.39 -0.34 10.43
C LEU A 11 -7.37 0.62 11.08
N PRO A 12 -6.09 0.57 10.65
CA PRO A 12 -5.07 1.51 11.07
C PRO A 12 -5.48 2.97 10.87
N VAL A 13 -6.09 3.29 9.72
CA VAL A 13 -6.54 4.65 9.38
C VAL A 13 -8.05 4.75 9.43
N GLY A 14 -8.74 4.05 8.54
CA GLY A 14 -10.17 4.16 8.32
C GLY A 14 -10.52 4.62 6.91
N TYR A 15 -11.69 4.19 6.44
CA TYR A 15 -12.28 4.66 5.20
C TYR A 15 -13.21 5.85 5.49
N VAL A 16 -13.05 6.93 4.73
CA VAL A 16 -13.94 8.11 4.81
C VAL A 16 -14.98 8.00 3.70
N ASP A 17 -16.26 7.99 4.06
CA ASP A 17 -17.35 7.93 3.10
C ASP A 17 -17.67 9.29 2.44
N GLY A 18 -18.70 9.33 1.61
CA GLY A 18 -19.13 10.57 0.93
C GLY A 18 -19.72 11.64 1.87
N GLU A 19 -20.13 11.26 3.08
CA GLU A 19 -20.67 12.16 4.11
C GLU A 19 -19.57 12.66 5.08
N GLY A 20 -18.35 12.14 4.95
CA GLY A 20 -17.23 12.46 5.83
C GLY A 20 -17.14 11.58 7.08
N THR A 21 -17.96 10.54 7.18
CA THR A 21 -17.93 9.57 8.29
C THR A 21 -16.74 8.64 8.15
N VAL A 22 -16.02 8.41 9.25
CA VAL A 22 -14.84 7.53 9.29
C VAL A 22 -15.26 6.13 9.75
N HIS A 23 -15.11 5.14 8.86
CA HIS A 23 -15.38 3.73 9.14
C HIS A 23 -14.08 2.99 9.41
N ARG A 24 -13.92 2.45 10.62
CA ARG A 24 -12.71 1.72 11.05
C ARG A 24 -12.96 0.27 11.40
N GLU A 25 -14.14 -0.05 11.91
CA GLU A 25 -14.50 -1.42 12.29
C GLU A 25 -14.80 -2.25 11.04
N VAL A 26 -14.15 -3.39 10.88
CA VAL A 26 -14.29 -4.28 9.73
C VAL A 26 -14.58 -5.70 10.21
N VAL A 27 -15.50 -6.37 9.54
CA VAL A 27 -15.72 -7.81 9.70
C VAL A 27 -15.22 -8.52 8.45
N LEU A 28 -14.18 -9.33 8.59
CA LEU A 28 -13.65 -10.20 7.53
C LEU A 28 -14.15 -11.62 7.68
N ARG A 29 -14.23 -12.34 6.55
CA ARG A 29 -14.31 -13.80 6.54
C ARG A 29 -13.14 -14.45 5.85
N LYS A 30 -12.88 -15.73 6.19
CA LYS A 30 -11.91 -16.55 5.47
C LYS A 30 -12.25 -16.64 3.97
N MET A 31 -11.20 -16.74 3.15
CA MET A 31 -11.36 -17.03 1.72
C MET A 31 -11.96 -18.42 1.52
N THR A 32 -12.64 -18.58 0.38
CA THR A 32 -13.23 -19.83 -0.09
C THR A 32 -12.76 -20.11 -1.52
N GLY A 33 -13.18 -21.22 -2.13
CA GLY A 33 -12.90 -21.50 -3.55
C GLY A 33 -13.40 -20.41 -4.51
N ARG A 34 -14.33 -19.55 -4.09
CA ARG A 34 -14.72 -18.34 -4.84
C ARG A 34 -13.56 -17.35 -4.96
N GLU A 35 -12.83 -17.12 -3.88
CA GLU A 35 -11.69 -16.20 -3.87
C GLU A 35 -10.46 -16.82 -4.52
N GLU A 36 -10.29 -18.14 -4.42
CA GLU A 36 -9.30 -18.87 -5.20
C GLU A 36 -9.48 -18.63 -6.71
N ALA A 37 -10.73 -18.69 -7.21
CA ALA A 37 -11.04 -18.36 -8.60
C ALA A 37 -10.74 -16.89 -8.97
N ILE A 38 -10.89 -15.94 -8.03
CA ILE A 38 -10.52 -14.53 -8.23
C ILE A 38 -8.99 -14.41 -8.37
N LEU A 39 -8.22 -15.07 -7.50
CA LEU A 39 -6.75 -15.08 -7.54
C LEU A 39 -6.22 -15.69 -8.85
N ALA A 40 -6.90 -16.70 -9.37
CA ALA A 40 -6.53 -17.37 -10.63
C ALA A 40 -6.97 -16.63 -11.91
N ASP A 41 -7.85 -15.61 -11.81
CA ASP A 41 -8.39 -14.93 -12.99
C ASP A 41 -7.33 -14.05 -13.67
N ARG A 42 -7.01 -14.38 -14.93
CA ARG A 42 -6.05 -13.66 -15.78
C ARG A 42 -6.37 -12.17 -15.95
N ARG A 43 -7.64 -11.77 -15.82
CA ARG A 43 -8.05 -10.35 -15.88
C ARG A 43 -7.46 -9.58 -14.70
N TYR A 44 -7.40 -10.20 -13.53
CA TYR A 44 -6.87 -9.60 -12.30
C TYR A 44 -5.35 -9.77 -12.16
N GLN A 45 -4.77 -10.84 -12.72
CA GLN A 45 -3.30 -11.00 -12.78
C GLN A 45 -2.59 -9.86 -13.52
N ARG A 46 -3.27 -9.17 -14.43
CA ARG A 46 -2.72 -8.01 -15.17
C ARG A 46 -2.84 -6.68 -14.42
N ASN A 47 -3.66 -6.63 -13.36
CA ASN A 47 -3.92 -5.43 -12.58
C ASN A 47 -4.11 -5.81 -11.10
N GLY A 48 -3.01 -5.79 -10.34
CA GLY A 48 -3.02 -6.14 -8.91
C GLY A 48 -3.92 -5.24 -8.06
N GLY A 49 -4.04 -3.95 -8.40
CA GLY A 49 -4.97 -3.05 -7.70
C GLY A 49 -6.43 -3.54 -7.79
N LYS A 50 -6.85 -3.99 -8.98
CA LYS A 50 -8.20 -4.54 -9.21
C LYS A 50 -8.38 -5.87 -8.50
N LEU A 51 -7.36 -6.73 -8.52
CA LEU A 51 -7.38 -7.98 -7.78
C LEU A 51 -7.69 -7.74 -6.30
N VAL A 52 -6.98 -6.80 -5.67
CA VAL A 52 -7.16 -6.47 -4.25
C VAL A 52 -8.55 -5.92 -3.99
N THR A 53 -9.04 -4.99 -4.80
CA THR A 53 -10.41 -4.46 -4.71
C THR A 53 -11.44 -5.58 -4.78
N GLU A 54 -11.23 -6.55 -5.67
CA GLU A 54 -12.13 -7.69 -5.87
C GLU A 54 -12.13 -8.65 -4.70
N LEU A 55 -10.95 -8.95 -4.17
CA LEU A 55 -10.76 -9.83 -3.04
C LEU A 55 -11.37 -9.24 -1.77
N LEU A 56 -11.08 -7.97 -1.48
CA LEU A 56 -11.62 -7.27 -0.31
C LEU A 56 -13.14 -7.14 -0.38
N HIS A 57 -13.69 -6.77 -1.54
CA HIS A 57 -15.15 -6.73 -1.74
C HIS A 57 -15.81 -8.10 -1.52
N SER A 58 -15.13 -9.20 -1.85
CA SER A 58 -15.68 -10.54 -1.65
C SER A 58 -15.63 -10.97 -0.17
N CYS A 59 -14.58 -10.58 0.56
CA CYS A 59 -14.28 -11.08 1.91
C CYS A 59 -14.72 -10.16 3.06
N VAL A 60 -14.93 -8.87 2.81
CA VAL A 60 -15.43 -7.93 3.83
C VAL A 60 -16.95 -8.08 3.93
N LEU A 61 -17.42 -8.46 5.11
CA LEU A 61 -18.85 -8.62 5.41
C LEU A 61 -19.48 -7.31 5.89
N ARG A 62 -18.70 -6.47 6.60
CA ARG A 62 -19.15 -5.19 7.15
C ARG A 62 -17.97 -4.23 7.26
N LEU A 63 -18.20 -2.95 6.99
CA LEU A 63 -17.27 -1.83 7.17
C LEU A 63 -18.00 -0.69 7.90
N GLY A 64 -17.77 -0.56 9.20
CA GLY A 64 -18.51 0.33 10.09
C GLY A 64 -20.03 0.09 9.99
N ASP A 65 -20.75 1.19 9.84
CA ASP A 65 -22.20 1.23 9.58
C ASP A 65 -22.54 1.44 8.09
N LEU A 66 -21.55 1.30 7.19
CA LEU A 66 -21.75 1.54 5.77
C LEU A 66 -22.70 0.50 5.17
N GLU A 67 -23.72 0.97 4.45
CA GLU A 67 -24.51 0.09 3.59
C GLU A 67 -23.62 -0.54 2.51
N ARG A 68 -24.00 -1.73 2.01
CA ARG A 68 -23.16 -2.49 1.09
C ARG A 68 -23.11 -1.83 -0.30
N ASP A 69 -22.14 -0.93 -0.48
CA ASP A 69 -21.99 -0.09 -1.68
C ASP A 69 -20.93 -0.61 -2.68
N GLY A 70 -21.09 -1.86 -3.10
CA GLY A 70 -20.24 -2.48 -4.13
C GLY A 70 -18.74 -2.34 -3.84
N ARG A 71 -17.99 -1.77 -4.79
CA ARG A 71 -16.51 -1.70 -4.74
C ARG A 71 -15.95 -0.34 -4.33
N GLY A 72 -16.79 0.70 -4.31
CA GLY A 72 -16.39 2.08 -4.03
C GLY A 72 -15.56 2.22 -2.75
N PRO A 73 -15.96 1.56 -1.64
CA PRO A 73 -15.20 1.64 -0.40
C PRO A 73 -13.78 1.11 -0.54
N PHE A 74 -13.60 0.00 -1.25
CA PHE A 74 -12.28 -0.64 -1.39
C PHE A 74 -11.39 0.10 -2.38
N THR A 75 -11.96 0.74 -3.42
CA THR A 75 -11.18 1.61 -4.32
C THR A 75 -10.80 2.93 -3.65
N GLY A 76 -11.68 3.51 -2.83
CA GLY A 76 -11.39 4.74 -2.09
C GLY A 76 -10.51 4.54 -0.85
N MET A 77 -10.41 3.32 -0.32
CA MET A 77 -9.59 2.98 0.83
C MET A 77 -8.09 3.20 0.56
N THR A 78 -7.37 3.66 1.58
CA THR A 78 -5.92 3.85 1.51
C THR A 78 -5.20 2.52 1.22
N SER A 79 -4.09 2.58 0.50
CA SER A 79 -3.20 1.43 0.28
C SER A 79 -2.73 0.80 1.59
N VAL A 80 -2.56 1.62 2.63
CA VAL A 80 -2.22 1.19 3.99
C VAL A 80 -3.27 0.22 4.54
N ASP A 81 -4.54 0.62 4.56
CA ASP A 81 -5.62 -0.20 5.10
C ASP A 81 -5.90 -1.42 4.21
N ARG A 82 -5.78 -1.27 2.89
CA ARG A 82 -5.88 -2.38 1.93
C ARG A 82 -4.81 -3.45 2.23
N ASN A 83 -3.55 -3.05 2.41
CA ASN A 83 -2.46 -3.97 2.74
C ASN A 83 -2.66 -4.63 4.10
N PHE A 84 -3.10 -3.88 5.11
CA PHE A 84 -3.47 -4.43 6.41
C PHE A 84 -4.55 -5.52 6.29
N LEU A 85 -5.64 -5.24 5.56
CA LEU A 85 -6.71 -6.21 5.36
C LEU A 85 -6.25 -7.43 4.56
N LEU A 86 -5.39 -7.27 3.55
CA LEU A 86 -4.85 -8.42 2.80
C LEU A 86 -3.98 -9.33 3.68
N LEU A 87 -3.14 -8.75 4.54
CA LEU A 87 -2.32 -9.49 5.49
C LEU A 87 -3.19 -10.26 6.49
N LYS A 88 -4.21 -9.60 7.06
CA LYS A 88 -5.16 -10.25 7.95
C LYS A 88 -5.98 -11.32 7.24
N LEU A 89 -6.44 -11.07 6.02
CA LEU A 89 -7.18 -12.03 5.21
C LEU A 89 -6.36 -13.30 4.93
N ARG A 90 -5.08 -13.14 4.58
CA ARG A 90 -4.16 -14.27 4.47
C ARG A 90 -4.07 -15.01 5.80
N SER A 91 -3.76 -14.29 6.88
CA SER A 91 -3.50 -14.89 8.20
C SER A 91 -4.69 -15.74 8.67
N ILE A 92 -5.90 -15.19 8.62
CA ILE A 92 -7.10 -15.92 9.05
C ILE A 92 -7.42 -17.13 8.14
N THR A 93 -7.02 -17.09 6.87
CA THR A 93 -7.33 -18.15 5.90
C THR A 93 -6.32 -19.30 6.00
N PHE A 94 -5.02 -19.02 5.94
CA PHE A 94 -3.97 -20.03 5.84
C PHE A 94 -3.15 -20.22 7.12
N GLY A 95 -3.42 -19.42 8.14
CA GLY A 95 -2.63 -19.35 9.36
C GLY A 95 -1.64 -18.17 9.34
N PRO A 96 -1.16 -17.77 10.53
CA PRO A 96 -0.31 -16.61 10.69
C PRO A 96 1.14 -16.84 10.23
N ALA A 97 1.59 -18.09 10.16
CA ALA A 97 2.94 -18.43 9.74
C ALA A 97 3.18 -18.12 8.26
N LEU A 98 4.25 -17.38 7.98
CA LEU A 98 4.76 -17.11 6.63
C LEU A 98 6.25 -17.44 6.56
N GLU A 99 6.62 -18.38 5.68
CA GLU A 99 8.03 -18.55 5.31
C GLU A 99 8.48 -17.40 4.42
N ALA A 100 9.43 -16.61 4.93
CA ALA A 100 10.02 -15.47 4.24
C ALA A 100 11.51 -15.75 3.94
N GLY A 101 11.92 -15.42 2.72
CA GLY A 101 13.31 -15.52 2.26
C GLY A 101 13.98 -14.15 2.21
N TYR A 102 15.22 -14.10 2.66
CA TYR A 102 16.06 -12.90 2.68
C TYR A 102 17.42 -13.21 2.08
N THR A 103 18.12 -12.18 1.58
CA THR A 103 19.49 -12.32 1.06
C THR A 103 20.44 -11.52 1.94
N CYS A 104 21.44 -12.19 2.52
CA CYS A 104 22.43 -11.52 3.37
C CYS A 104 23.31 -10.57 2.54
N PRO A 105 23.38 -9.27 2.88
CA PRO A 105 24.22 -8.31 2.16
C PRO A 105 25.73 -8.46 2.45
N GLY A 106 26.11 -9.33 3.39
CA GLY A 106 27.52 -9.59 3.74
C GLY A 106 28.14 -10.69 2.89
N CYS A 107 27.48 -11.84 2.79
CA CYS A 107 28.01 -13.03 2.11
C CYS A 107 27.13 -13.55 0.95
N GLY A 108 25.97 -12.94 0.69
CA GLY A 108 25.04 -13.37 -0.36
C GLY A 108 24.21 -14.61 -0.02
N GLN A 109 24.41 -15.22 1.15
CA GLN A 109 23.67 -16.41 1.57
C GLN A 109 22.17 -16.11 1.72
N ALA A 110 21.34 -17.02 1.21
CA ALA A 110 19.89 -16.99 1.46
C ALA A 110 19.60 -17.38 2.93
N VAL A 111 18.75 -16.59 3.58
CA VAL A 111 18.26 -16.82 4.95
C VAL A 111 16.75 -17.00 4.88
N THR A 112 16.25 -18.11 5.39
CA THR A 112 14.79 -18.35 5.48
C THR A 112 14.38 -18.25 6.94
N ARG A 113 13.26 -17.56 7.21
CA ARG A 113 12.66 -17.45 8.54
C ARG A 113 11.15 -17.57 8.43
N THR A 114 10.53 -18.18 9.43
CA THR A 114 9.08 -18.15 9.59
C THR A 114 8.70 -16.90 10.37
N GLU A 115 7.97 -16.00 9.73
CA GLU A 115 7.38 -14.81 10.34
C GLU A 115 5.96 -15.12 10.84
N ASP A 116 5.60 -14.58 12.00
CA ASP A 116 4.21 -14.57 12.47
C ASP A 116 3.55 -13.25 12.02
N LEU A 117 2.58 -13.36 11.12
CA LEU A 117 1.89 -12.21 10.55
C LEU A 117 0.95 -11.49 11.53
N ASP A 118 0.52 -12.17 12.59
CA ASP A 118 -0.34 -11.56 13.60
C ASP A 118 0.46 -10.76 14.62
N GLU A 119 1.75 -11.04 14.78
CA GLU A 119 2.68 -10.30 15.64
C GLU A 119 3.37 -9.11 14.97
N LEU A 120 3.12 -8.87 13.67
CA LEU A 120 3.70 -7.71 12.97
C LEU A 120 3.22 -6.40 13.62
N PRO A 121 4.14 -5.46 13.94
CA PRO A 121 3.77 -4.16 14.48
C PRO A 121 2.86 -3.40 13.52
N VAL A 122 1.82 -2.76 14.05
CA VAL A 122 0.89 -1.93 13.27
C VAL A 122 0.83 -0.54 13.87
N ARG A 123 1.23 0.47 13.10
CA ARG A 123 1.06 1.87 13.48
C ARG A 123 -0.32 2.36 13.05
N SER A 124 -1.12 2.81 14.00
CA SER A 124 -2.46 3.36 13.73
C SER A 124 -2.42 4.89 13.65
N ALA A 125 -3.33 5.46 12.86
CA ALA A 125 -3.60 6.89 12.75
C ALA A 125 -5.13 7.09 12.83
N PRO A 126 -5.72 7.04 14.03
CA PRO A 126 -7.18 7.08 14.20
C PRO A 126 -7.82 8.40 13.77
N GLU A 127 -7.03 9.47 13.71
CA GLU A 127 -7.45 10.81 13.29
C GLU A 127 -7.54 10.95 11.75
N GLY A 128 -7.17 9.90 11.00
CA GLY A 128 -7.24 9.86 9.55
C GLY A 128 -5.87 9.78 8.88
N ALA A 129 -5.89 9.73 7.54
CA ALA A 129 -4.67 9.64 6.75
C ALA A 129 -3.89 10.96 6.84
N PRO A 130 -2.61 10.95 7.24
CA PRO A 130 -1.82 12.17 7.27
C PRO A 130 -1.59 12.68 5.84
N GLU A 131 -1.59 14.01 5.69
CA GLU A 131 -0.97 14.65 4.54
C GLU A 131 0.55 14.66 4.72
N VAL A 132 1.28 14.45 3.63
CA VAL A 132 2.73 14.35 3.60
C VAL A 132 3.28 15.60 2.96
N THR A 133 3.86 16.47 3.77
CA THR A 133 4.53 17.69 3.27
C THR A 133 6.03 17.43 3.15
N VAL A 134 6.59 17.82 2.01
CA VAL A 134 8.01 17.66 1.65
C VAL A 134 8.52 19.00 1.15
N GLU A 135 9.58 19.50 1.77
CA GLU A 135 10.35 20.60 1.19
C GLU A 135 11.41 20.00 0.27
N LEU A 136 11.28 20.27 -1.03
CA LEU A 136 12.21 19.85 -2.06
C LEU A 136 13.47 20.73 -2.01
N GLU A 137 14.62 20.13 -2.26
CA GLU A 137 15.92 20.80 -2.27
C GLU A 137 16.13 21.55 -3.59
N ASP A 138 15.92 20.87 -4.72
CA ASP A 138 16.10 21.43 -6.05
C ASP A 138 14.79 21.94 -6.67
N GLY A 139 13.66 21.33 -6.28
CA GLY A 139 12.31 21.73 -6.65
C GLY A 139 11.93 21.50 -8.11
N TYR A 140 10.74 21.98 -8.48
CA TYR A 140 10.21 21.93 -9.83
C TYR A 140 10.17 23.34 -10.43
N VAL A 141 10.78 23.51 -11.60
CA VAL A 141 10.72 24.76 -12.36
C VAL A 141 9.59 24.67 -13.38
N ASP A 142 8.61 25.56 -13.29
CA ASP A 142 7.50 25.60 -14.23
C ASP A 142 7.87 26.27 -15.57
N LYS A 143 6.90 26.38 -16.47
CA LYS A 143 7.12 26.94 -17.81
C LYS A 143 7.41 28.44 -17.78
N GLU A 144 6.99 29.12 -16.72
CA GLU A 144 7.23 30.54 -16.48
C GLU A 144 8.60 30.78 -15.79
N GLY A 145 9.32 29.71 -15.46
CA GLY A 145 10.62 29.77 -14.79
C GLY A 145 10.53 29.95 -13.28
N GLN A 146 9.33 29.83 -12.69
CA GLN A 146 9.14 29.89 -11.25
C GLN A 146 9.52 28.55 -10.61
N LEU A 147 10.31 28.62 -9.54
CA LEU A 147 10.73 27.46 -8.76
C LEU A 147 9.71 27.15 -7.65
N HIS A 148 9.28 25.90 -7.57
CA HIS A 148 8.34 25.38 -6.58
C HIS A 148 9.01 24.27 -5.75
N THR A 149 9.14 24.48 -4.45
CA THR A 149 9.82 23.55 -3.53
C THR A 149 8.89 22.89 -2.52
N ALA A 150 7.76 23.52 -2.17
CA ALA A 150 6.82 22.97 -1.20
C ALA A 150 5.86 21.97 -1.87
N LEU A 151 6.02 20.67 -1.60
CA LEU A 151 5.17 19.60 -2.13
C LEU A 151 4.30 19.02 -1.03
N THR A 152 3.00 18.87 -1.29
CA THR A 152 2.08 18.14 -0.39
C THR A 152 1.45 16.96 -1.13
N LEU A 153 1.45 15.79 -0.49
CA LEU A 153 0.83 14.57 -0.99
C LEU A 153 -0.17 13.99 0.01
N ARG A 154 -1.11 13.21 -0.49
CA ARG A 154 -1.90 12.26 0.32
C ARG A 154 -1.32 10.85 0.19
N LEU A 155 -1.75 9.94 1.07
CA LEU A 155 -1.49 8.52 0.88
C LEU A 155 -2.19 8.00 -0.39
N PRO A 156 -1.61 6.98 -1.07
CA PRO A 156 -2.26 6.35 -2.21
C PRO A 156 -3.52 5.59 -1.78
N THR A 157 -4.46 5.45 -2.71
CA THR A 157 -5.70 4.69 -2.55
C THR A 157 -5.74 3.53 -3.55
N GLY A 158 -6.69 2.62 -3.36
CA GLY A 158 -6.93 1.53 -4.31
C GLY A 158 -7.17 2.01 -5.75
N ALA A 159 -7.87 3.13 -5.92
CA ALA A 159 -8.11 3.74 -7.22
C ALA A 159 -6.81 4.19 -7.90
N ASP A 160 -5.82 4.62 -7.12
CA ASP A 160 -4.50 4.98 -7.68
C ASP A 160 -3.72 3.75 -8.10
N GLU A 161 -3.69 2.71 -7.26
CA GLU A 161 -3.05 1.43 -7.58
C GLU A 161 -3.64 0.80 -8.86
N GLU A 162 -4.97 0.80 -8.98
CA GLU A 162 -5.67 0.31 -10.16
C GLU A 162 -5.31 1.07 -11.43
N ALA A 163 -5.20 2.40 -11.33
CA ALA A 163 -4.91 3.27 -12.45
C ALA A 163 -3.48 3.10 -12.99
N VAL A 164 -2.52 2.81 -12.09
CA VAL A 164 -1.09 2.74 -12.45
C VAL A 164 -0.56 1.32 -12.63
N ALA A 165 -1.37 0.29 -12.35
CA ALA A 165 -0.96 -1.10 -12.46
C ALA A 165 -0.37 -1.48 -13.84
N PRO A 166 -0.89 -0.98 -14.99
CA PRO A 166 -0.25 -1.25 -16.28
C PRO A 166 1.20 -0.73 -16.36
N GLN A 167 1.45 0.49 -15.88
CA GLN A 167 2.76 1.14 -15.89
C GLN A 167 3.72 0.48 -14.91
N LEU A 168 3.25 0.11 -13.71
CA LEU A 168 4.07 -0.61 -12.71
C LEU A 168 4.60 -1.94 -13.25
N ARG A 169 3.77 -2.67 -13.99
CA ARG A 169 4.14 -3.95 -14.60
C ARG A 169 5.13 -3.80 -15.75
N GLU A 170 5.02 -2.72 -16.51
CA GLU A 170 5.95 -2.43 -17.61
C GLU A 170 7.30 -1.94 -17.10
N ASN A 171 7.28 -0.99 -16.16
CA ASN A 171 8.47 -0.42 -15.56
C ASN A 171 8.14 0.08 -14.14
N PRO A 172 8.71 -0.56 -13.09
CA PRO A 172 8.45 -0.17 -11.71
C PRO A 172 8.70 1.32 -11.41
N SER A 173 9.73 1.90 -12.02
CA SER A 173 10.05 3.33 -11.84
C SER A 173 9.00 4.25 -12.49
N LEU A 174 8.49 3.91 -13.67
CA LEU A 174 7.42 4.66 -14.32
C LEU A 174 6.10 4.55 -13.55
N GLY A 175 5.76 3.34 -13.10
CA GLY A 175 4.57 3.11 -12.30
C GLY A 175 4.61 3.85 -10.96
N LYS A 176 5.77 3.89 -10.31
CA LYS A 176 5.97 4.68 -9.08
C LYS A 176 5.78 6.18 -9.32
N ASN A 177 6.33 6.72 -10.41
CA ASN A 177 6.13 8.12 -10.78
C ASN A 177 4.64 8.43 -11.02
N ALA A 178 3.95 7.53 -11.73
CA ALA A 178 2.51 7.66 -11.96
C ALA A 178 1.72 7.59 -10.65
N LEU A 179 2.10 6.71 -9.71
CA LEU A 179 1.45 6.58 -8.41
C LEU A 179 1.59 7.87 -7.60
N LEU A 180 2.82 8.36 -7.45
CA LEU A 180 3.11 9.58 -6.69
C LEU A 180 2.44 10.80 -7.30
N ALA A 181 2.43 10.94 -8.64
CA ALA A 181 1.75 12.04 -9.32
C ALA A 181 0.27 12.14 -8.98
N ARG A 182 -0.43 10.99 -8.86
CA ARG A 182 -1.84 10.95 -8.48
C ARG A 182 -2.09 11.31 -7.01
N CYS A 183 -1.05 11.25 -6.20
CA CYS A 183 -1.08 11.55 -4.77
C CYS A 183 -0.78 13.03 -4.48
N ILE A 184 -0.27 13.80 -5.45
CA ILE A 184 0.03 15.23 -5.28
C ILE A 184 -1.26 15.99 -5.02
N LYS A 185 -1.28 16.74 -3.91
CA LYS A 185 -2.32 17.70 -3.53
C LYS A 185 -1.97 19.11 -4.00
N SER A 186 -0.71 19.51 -3.80
CA SER A 186 -0.17 20.80 -4.21
C SER A 186 1.35 20.72 -4.42
N LEU A 187 1.87 21.64 -5.24
CA LEU A 187 3.30 21.85 -5.46
C LEU A 187 3.50 23.36 -5.64
N GLY A 188 3.98 24.03 -4.60
CA GLY A 188 4.05 25.49 -4.53
C GLY A 188 2.72 26.14 -4.92
N ASP A 189 2.80 27.13 -5.80
CA ASP A 189 1.65 27.88 -6.32
C ASP A 189 1.12 27.31 -7.64
N VAL A 190 1.60 26.13 -8.08
CA VAL A 190 1.19 25.55 -9.37
C VAL A 190 -0.32 25.26 -9.36
N PRO A 191 -1.10 25.82 -10.32
CA PRO A 191 -2.53 25.56 -10.40
C PRO A 191 -2.86 24.08 -10.59
N ARG A 192 -3.89 23.59 -9.89
CA ARG A 192 -4.29 22.17 -9.90
C ARG A 192 -4.48 21.57 -11.30
N HIS A 193 -5.12 22.30 -12.22
CA HIS A 193 -5.33 21.83 -13.59
C HIS A 193 -4.01 21.59 -14.35
N ARG A 194 -2.94 22.34 -14.01
CA ARG A 194 -1.62 22.12 -14.59
C ARG A 194 -0.94 20.90 -14.00
N LEU A 195 -1.07 20.68 -12.69
CA LEU A 195 -0.57 19.47 -12.02
C LEU A 195 -1.18 18.20 -12.65
N GLU A 196 -2.49 18.22 -12.85
CA GLU A 196 -3.23 17.12 -13.49
C GLU A 196 -2.78 16.89 -14.94
N ALA A 197 -2.52 17.96 -15.70
CA ALA A 197 -2.05 17.86 -17.09
C ALA A 197 -0.60 17.34 -17.21
N LEU A 198 0.27 17.68 -16.26
CA LEU A 198 1.66 17.20 -16.25
C LEU A 198 1.75 15.74 -15.81
N GLY A 199 0.93 15.33 -14.84
CA GLY A 199 0.89 13.97 -14.32
C GLY A 199 2.28 13.49 -13.86
N SER A 200 2.69 12.31 -14.35
CA SER A 200 3.96 11.68 -13.95
C SER A 200 5.22 12.44 -14.40
N ARG A 201 5.10 13.44 -15.28
CA ARG A 201 6.25 14.22 -15.76
C ARG A 201 6.87 15.06 -14.65
N ILE A 202 6.06 15.58 -13.72
CA ILE A 202 6.56 16.33 -12.55
C ILE A 202 7.63 15.50 -11.84
N LEU A 203 7.32 14.24 -11.52
CA LEU A 203 8.24 13.33 -10.81
C LEU A 203 9.40 12.85 -11.68
N ALA A 204 9.29 12.95 -13.01
CA ALA A 204 10.38 12.60 -13.92
C ALA A 204 11.42 13.74 -14.02
N ASP A 205 10.97 15.00 -13.88
CA ASP A 205 11.81 16.18 -13.98
C ASP A 205 12.50 16.55 -12.64
N LEU A 206 12.00 16.05 -11.51
CA LEU A 206 12.64 16.19 -10.21
C LEU A 206 13.98 15.44 -10.12
N THR A 207 14.91 15.99 -9.35
CA THR A 207 16.21 15.38 -9.12
C THR A 207 16.09 14.10 -8.30
N MET A 208 17.13 13.25 -8.36
CA MET A 208 17.15 12.02 -7.57
C MET A 208 17.19 12.29 -6.06
N THR A 209 17.70 13.45 -5.63
CA THR A 209 17.68 13.89 -4.24
C THR A 209 16.26 14.15 -3.78
N ASP A 210 15.52 14.97 -4.53
CA ASP A 210 14.11 15.28 -4.26
C ASP A 210 13.22 14.03 -4.25
N ARG A 211 13.43 13.14 -5.22
CA ARG A 211 12.69 11.87 -5.26
C ARG A 211 12.94 11.01 -4.03
N ARG A 212 14.16 11.00 -3.50
CA ARG A 212 14.49 10.29 -2.24
C ARG A 212 13.84 10.97 -1.03
N LEU A 213 13.75 12.29 -1.01
CA LEU A 213 13.04 13.03 0.04
C LEU A 213 11.55 12.65 0.07
N ILE A 214 10.91 12.63 -1.11
CA ILE A 214 9.51 12.20 -1.25
C ILE A 214 9.34 10.77 -0.75
N ASP A 215 10.18 9.85 -1.22
CA ASP A 215 10.10 8.43 -0.83
C ASP A 215 10.22 8.24 0.68
N ARG A 216 11.18 8.92 1.30
CA ARG A 216 11.41 8.88 2.75
C ARG A 216 10.22 9.45 3.50
N ALA A 217 9.72 10.62 3.08
CA ALA A 217 8.59 11.26 3.74
C ALA A 217 7.32 10.40 3.66
N MET A 218 7.03 9.82 2.48
CA MET A 218 5.90 8.91 2.30
C MET A 218 6.02 7.67 3.18
N ALA A 219 7.20 7.04 3.23
CA ALA A 219 7.43 5.86 4.08
C ALA A 219 7.32 6.19 5.58
N GLN A 220 7.81 7.35 6.02
CA GLN A 220 7.73 7.79 7.41
C GLN A 220 6.32 8.23 7.83
N ALA A 221 5.54 8.79 6.92
CA ALA A 221 4.19 9.26 7.20
C ALA A 221 3.17 8.12 7.18
N ALA A 222 3.34 7.11 6.33
CA ALA A 222 2.37 6.02 6.15
C ALA A 222 2.16 5.21 7.45
N PRO A 223 0.99 5.31 8.10
CA PRO A 223 0.59 4.33 9.12
C PRO A 223 0.46 2.95 8.46
N GLY A 224 0.32 1.88 9.24
CA GLY A 224 0.14 0.53 8.72
C GLY A 224 1.07 -0.50 9.31
N VAL A 225 1.10 -1.67 8.65
CA VAL A 225 1.91 -2.80 9.07
C VAL A 225 3.37 -2.53 8.76
N ASP A 226 4.22 -2.62 9.78
CA ASP A 226 5.66 -2.64 9.60
C ASP A 226 6.06 -4.02 9.06
N LEU A 227 6.80 -4.04 7.97
CA LEU A 227 7.31 -5.26 7.33
C LEU A 227 8.82 -5.39 7.47
N VAL A 228 9.49 -4.44 8.13
CA VAL A 228 10.94 -4.43 8.31
C VAL A 228 11.32 -5.36 9.46
N ARG A 229 12.18 -6.33 9.18
CA ARG A 229 12.68 -7.32 10.13
C ARG A 229 14.19 -7.19 10.29
N GLU A 230 14.66 -7.28 11.52
CA GLU A 230 16.08 -7.47 11.84
C GLU A 230 16.40 -8.96 11.72
N ILE A 231 17.32 -9.30 10.81
CA ILE A 231 17.70 -10.66 10.47
C ILE A 231 19.17 -10.88 10.81
N GLU A 232 19.47 -12.00 11.45
CA GLU A 232 20.83 -12.47 11.66
C GLU A 232 21.18 -13.56 10.63
N CYS A 233 22.28 -13.37 9.90
CA CYS A 233 22.76 -14.37 8.95
C CYS A 233 23.44 -15.53 9.67
N THR A 234 22.87 -16.73 9.58
CA THR A 234 23.43 -17.95 10.19
C THR A 234 24.78 -18.38 9.62
N ALA A 235 25.18 -17.88 8.44
CA ALA A 235 26.44 -18.24 7.80
C ALA A 235 27.62 -17.33 8.19
N CYS A 236 27.40 -16.03 8.39
CA CYS A 236 28.46 -15.07 8.68
C CYS A 236 28.26 -14.23 9.94
N GLY A 237 27.15 -14.42 10.67
CA GLY A 237 26.81 -13.69 11.91
C GLY A 237 26.42 -12.23 11.70
N LYS A 238 26.36 -11.74 10.45
CA LYS A 238 25.98 -10.35 10.16
C LYS A 238 24.49 -10.13 10.41
N THR A 239 24.16 -9.10 11.18
CA THR A 239 22.80 -8.58 11.34
C THR A 239 22.47 -7.56 10.26
N PHE A 240 21.23 -7.56 9.77
CA PHE A 240 20.76 -6.62 8.76
C PHE A 240 19.24 -6.46 8.80
N SER A 241 18.78 -5.27 8.42
CA SER A 241 17.36 -4.97 8.19
C SER A 241 16.93 -5.42 6.80
N ALA A 242 15.82 -6.14 6.70
CA ALA A 242 15.19 -6.52 5.44
C ALA A 242 13.67 -6.42 5.52
N THR A 243 12.99 -6.21 4.38
CA THR A 243 11.53 -6.16 4.32
C THR A 243 10.97 -7.52 3.91
N ILE A 244 9.89 -7.96 4.56
CA ILE A 244 9.15 -9.15 4.13
C ILE A 244 8.61 -8.91 2.71
N ASP A 245 8.95 -9.80 1.77
CA ASP A 245 8.40 -9.76 0.41
C ASP A 245 6.98 -10.35 0.39
N LEU A 246 6.01 -9.53 -0.02
CA LEU A 246 4.60 -9.90 -0.14
C LEU A 246 4.17 -10.12 -1.60
N SER A 247 5.10 -10.24 -2.56
CA SER A 247 4.72 -10.32 -3.98
C SER A 247 3.89 -11.56 -4.33
N ASN A 248 4.05 -12.67 -3.60
CA ASN A 248 3.37 -13.95 -3.85
C ASN A 248 2.69 -14.54 -2.61
N PHE A 249 2.48 -13.76 -1.56
CA PHE A 249 2.03 -14.30 -0.27
C PHE A 249 0.58 -14.82 -0.24
N LEU A 250 -0.20 -14.54 -1.28
CA LEU A 250 -1.56 -15.08 -1.50
C LEU A 250 -1.59 -16.25 -2.49
N ALA A 251 -0.46 -16.58 -3.13
CA ALA A 251 -0.38 -17.73 -4.02
C ALA A 251 -0.49 -19.01 -3.17
N THR A 252 -1.50 -19.82 -3.47
CA THR A 252 -1.56 -21.20 -2.99
C THR A 252 -0.52 -22.00 -3.78
N ALA A 253 0.41 -22.64 -3.08
CA ALA A 253 1.43 -23.52 -3.66
C ALA A 253 0.81 -24.65 -4.51
#